data_AF-A0A9E4QX52-F1
#
_entry.id   AF-A0A9E4QX52-F1
#
_cell.length_a   1.000
_cell.length_b   1.000
_cell.length_c   1.000
_cell.angle_alpha   90.00
_cell.angle_beta   90.00
_cell.angle_gamma   90.00
#
_symmetry.space_group_name_H-M   'P 1'
#
loop_
_entity.id
_entity.type
_entity.pdbx_description
1 polymer ?
#
loop_
_entity_poly.entity_id
_entity_poly.type
_entity_poly.pdbx_seq_one_letter_code
_entity_poly.pdbx_strand_id
1 'polypeptide(L)' 'MDATGISHIALCVRDMDKSLEFYRDILGMRVTADGPTDPTEGGRAHNYAHRRTARRRVSL' A
#
# COMPACT_ATOMS: atom_id res chain seq x y z
N MET A 1 23.07 2.78 17.46
CA MET A 1 22.61 1.75 16.51
C MET A 1 22.14 2.52 15.31
N ASP A 2 22.91 2.47 14.23
CA ASP A 2 22.69 3.36 13.09
C ASP A 2 21.71 2.72 12.11
N ALA A 3 20.90 3.55 11.45
CA ALA A 3 19.98 3.08 10.42
C ALA A 3 20.78 2.65 9.19
N THR A 4 20.52 1.44 8.68
CA THR A 4 21.22 0.87 7.51
C THR A 4 20.58 1.24 6.18
N GLY A 5 19.35 1.79 6.19
CA GLY A 5 18.63 2.20 4.98
C GLY A 5 17.11 2.17 5.14
N ILE A 6 16.41 2.27 4.01
CA ILE A 6 14.95 2.17 3.92
C ILE A 6 14.58 0.71 3.63
N SER A 7 13.71 0.13 4.45
CA SER A 7 13.25 -1.26 4.27
C SER A 7 12.05 -1.37 3.31
N HIS A 8 11.10 -0.44 3.40
CA HIS A 8 9.91 -0.41 2.56
C HIS A 8 9.27 0.98 2.58
N ILE A 9 8.48 1.28 1.56
CA ILE A 9 7.67 2.50 1.47
C ILE A 9 6.21 2.08 1.29
N ALA A 10 5.33 2.57 2.16
CA ALA A 10 3.90 2.33 2.07
C ALA A 10 3.19 3.59 1.56
N LEU A 11 2.48 3.47 0.44
CA LEU A 11 1.77 4.58 -0.18
C LEU A 11 0.26 4.37 -0.12
N CYS A 12 -0.49 5.40 0.28
CA CYS A 12 -1.94 5.44 0.13
C CYS A 12 -2.29 6.11 -1.19
N VAL A 13 -2.81 5.32 -2.13
CA VAL A 13 -3.19 5.77 -3.47
C VAL A 13 -4.72 5.87 -3.59
N ARG A 14 -5.19 6.73 -4.49
CA ARG A 14 -6.63 6.86 -4.78
C ARG A 14 -7.17 5.69 -5.59
N ASP A 15 -6.38 5.17 -6.52
CA ASP A 15 -6.74 4.13 -7.47
C ASP A 15 -5.63 3.06 -7.50
N MET A 16 -5.98 1.84 -7.09
CA MET A 16 -5.02 0.75 -6.99
C MET A 16 -4.64 0.22 -8.37
N ASP A 17 -5.59 0.16 -9.31
CA ASP A 17 -5.35 -0.46 -10.60
C ASP A 17 -4.44 0.42 -11.46
N LYS A 18 -4.65 1.75 -11.43
CA LYS A 18 -3.70 2.71 -12.04
C LYS A 18 -2.29 2.63 -11.45
N SER A 19 -2.21 2.40 -10.14
CA SER A 19 -0.91 2.28 -9.47
C SER A 19 -0.21 0.97 -9.86
N LEU A 20 -0.96 -0.12 -10.01
CA LEU A 20 -0.41 -1.40 -10.47
C LEU A 20 0.04 -1.33 -11.92
N GLU A 21 -0.70 -0.66 -12.81
CA GLU A 21 -0.23 -0.40 -14.17
C GLU A 21 1.17 0.25 -14.17
N PHE A 22 1.37 1.25 -13.32
CA PHE A 22 2.67 1.89 -13.21
C PHE A 22 3.74 1.00 -12.57
N TYR A 23 3.53 0.51 -11.35
CA TYR A 23 4.59 -0.17 -10.60
C TYR A 23 4.82 -1.62 -11.08
N ARG A 24 3.78 -2.35 -11.45
CA ARG A 24 3.89 -3.73 -11.95
C ARG A 24 4.17 -3.76 -13.44
N ASP A 25 3.39 -3.06 -14.25
CA ASP A 25 3.44 -3.26 -15.71
C ASP A 25 4.53 -2.40 -16.39
N ILE A 26 4.73 -1.15 -15.93
CA ILE A 26 5.76 -0.26 -16.49
C ILE A 26 7.12 -0.48 -15.81
N LEU A 27 7.16 -0.50 -14.47
CA LEU A 27 8.42 -0.65 -13.72
C LEU A 27 8.84 -2.12 -13.49
N GLY A 28 7.96 -3.09 -13.78
CA GLY A 28 8.28 -4.51 -13.68
C GLY A 28 8.36 -5.06 -12.26
N MET A 29 7.79 -4.38 -11.26
CA MET A 29 7.75 -4.90 -9.88
C MET A 29 6.80 -6.09 -9.75
N ARG A 30 7.07 -6.98 -8.78
CA ARG A 30 6.33 -8.23 -8.63
C ARG A 30 5.38 -8.17 -7.45
N VAL A 31 4.08 -8.33 -7.71
CA VAL A 31 3.09 -8.50 -6.64
C VAL A 31 3.43 -9.71 -5.77
N THR A 32 3.66 -9.45 -4.48
CA THR A 32 3.93 -10.46 -3.45
C THR A 32 2.70 -10.76 -2.59
N ALA A 33 1.79 -9.80 -2.46
CA ALA A 33 0.50 -9.99 -1.78
C ALA A 33 -0.55 -9.03 -2.31
N ASP A 34 -1.79 -9.50 -2.47
CA ASP A 34 -2.94 -8.68 -2.85
C ASP A 34 -4.18 -9.19 -2.12
N GLY A 35 -4.88 -8.29 -1.43
CA GLY A 35 -6.13 -8.66 -0.78
C GLY A 35 -6.80 -7.51 -0.04
N PRO A 36 -8.05 -7.73 0.39
CA PRO A 36 -8.73 -6.82 1.29
C PRO A 36 -8.06 -6.84 2.67
N THR A 37 -8.10 -5.70 3.35
CA THR A 37 -7.62 -5.54 4.73
C THR A 37 -8.55 -4.62 5.48
N ASP A 38 -8.66 -4.81 6.80
CA ASP A 38 -9.42 -3.90 7.64
C ASP A 38 -8.71 -2.53 7.69
N PRO A 39 -9.38 -1.41 7.38
CA PRO A 39 -8.78 -0.08 7.47
C PRO A 39 -8.34 0.33 8.89
N THR A 40 -8.89 -0.31 9.92
CA THR A 40 -8.62 -0.06 11.34
C THR A 40 -7.46 -0.89 11.89
N GLU A 41 -7.05 -1.95 11.18
CA GLU A 41 -5.91 -2.77 11.57
C GLU A 41 -4.60 -1.96 11.62
N GLY A 42 -3.79 -2.24 12.65
CA GLY A 42 -2.47 -1.64 12.83
C GLY A 42 -2.49 -0.14 13.13
N GLY A 43 -3.61 0.40 13.64
CA GLY A 43 -3.71 1.79 14.10
C GLY A 43 -3.73 2.83 12.97
N ARG A 44 -3.99 2.42 11.72
CA ARG A 44 -3.81 3.24 10.51
C ARG A 44 -4.98 4.17 10.17
N ALA A 45 -6.02 4.21 11.01
CA ALA A 45 -7.20 5.02 10.78
C ALA A 45 -6.87 6.52 10.58
N HIS A 46 -5.82 7.01 11.26
CA HIS A 46 -5.36 8.39 11.16
C HIS A 46 -4.73 8.77 9.80
N ASN A 47 -4.36 7.80 8.97
CA ASN A 47 -3.82 8.07 7.63
C ASN A 47 -4.90 8.47 6.62
N TYR A 48 -6.19 8.34 6.98
CA TYR A 48 -7.30 8.66 6.10
C TYR A 48 -7.97 9.96 6.54
N ALA A 49 -8.12 10.89 5.60
CA ALA A 49 -8.94 12.08 5.82
C ALA A 49 -10.43 11.75 6.06
N HIS A 50 -10.89 10.59 5.57
CA HIS A 50 -12.27 10.13 5.70
C HIS A 50 -12.30 8.68 6.19
N ARG A 51 -13.34 8.33 6.96
CA ARG A 51 -13.56 6.96 7.41
C ARG A 51 -13.75 6.04 6.20
N ARG A 52 -13.00 4.94 6.16
CA ARG A 52 -13.13 3.90 5.12
C ARG A 52 -13.69 2.63 5.74
N THR A 53 -14.60 1.96 5.04
CA THR A 53 -15.15 0.66 5.42
C THR A 53 -14.39 -0.50 4.80
N ALA A 54 -13.66 -0.25 3.71
CA ALA A 54 -12.86 -1.25 3.02
C ALA A 54 -11.54 -0.65 2.49
N ARG A 55 -10.51 -1.50 2.43
CA ARG A 55 -9.19 -1.19 1.86
C ARG A 55 -8.64 -2.41 1.14
N ARG A 56 -8.18 -2.25 -0.10
CA ARG A 56 -7.29 -3.19 -0.78
C ARG A 56 -5.84 -2.84 -0.43
N ARG A 57 -5.04 -3.82 -0.02
CA ARG A 57 -3.61 -3.68 0.23
C ARG A 57 -2.87 -4.55 -0.77
N VAL A 58 -1.95 -3.94 -1.50
CA VAL A 58 -1.04 -4.66 -2.40
C VAL A 58 0.39 -4.43 -1.94
N SER A 59 1.18 -5.50 -1.97
CA SER A 59 2.62 -5.48 -1.74
C SER A 59 3.30 -5.93 -3.03
N LEU A 60 4.33 -5.21 -3.44
CA LEU A 60 5.13 -5.40 -4.65
C LEU A 60 6.59 -5.72 -4.29
#